data_AF-A0A9E3I0U9-F1
#
_entry.id   AF-A0A9E3I0U9-F1
#
_cell.length_a   1.000
_cell.length_b   1.000
_cell.length_c   1.000
_cell.angle_alpha   90.00
_cell.angle_beta   90.00
_cell.angle_gamma   90.00
#
_symmetry.space_group_name_H-M   'P 1'
#
loop_
_entity.id
_entity.type
_entity.pdbx_description
1 polymer ?
#
loop_
_entity_poly.entity_id
_entity_poly.type
_entity_poly.pdbx_seq_one_letter_code
_entity_poly.pdbx_strand_id
1 'polypeptide(L)' 'MNHACHNNIVKALKISEVLIDTAEKGEAASSDDACRILFGVIRDCAYEIRKQAKYQRQAHKTAENSTIN' A
#
# COMPACT_ATOMS: atom_id res chain seq x y z
N MET A 1 9.57 -16.49 10.54
CA MET A 1 9.51 -15.32 9.62
C MET A 1 10.63 -14.32 9.91
N ASN A 2 11.26 -13.73 8.88
CA ASN A 2 12.22 -12.63 9.06
C ASN A 2 11.47 -11.39 9.58
N HIS A 3 11.69 -11.03 10.85
CA HIS A 3 11.02 -9.92 11.53
C HIS A 3 11.23 -8.58 10.80
N ALA A 4 12.41 -8.35 10.20
CA ALA A 4 12.68 -7.15 9.41
C ALA A 4 11.83 -7.11 8.13
N CYS A 5 11.63 -8.25 7.46
CA CYS A 5 10.77 -8.34 6.28
C CYS A 5 9.31 -8.03 6.64
N HIS A 6 8.78 -8.63 7.72
CA HIS A 6 7.43 -8.34 8.19
C HIS A 6 7.23 -6.84 8.48
N ASN A 7 8.18 -6.23 9.19
CA ASN A 7 8.12 -4.80 9.49
C ASN A 7 8.11 -3.93 8.24
N ASN A 8 8.87 -4.30 7.19
CA ASN A 8 8.85 -3.57 5.92
C ASN A 8 7.53 -3.75 5.17
N ILE A 9 6.88 -4.91 5.25
CA ILE A 9 5.53 -5.11 4.70
C ILE A 9 4.50 -4.23 5.43
N VAL A 10 4.59 -4.14 6.77
CA VAL A 10 3.73 -3.25 7.56
C VAL A 10 3.99 -1.78 7.20
N LYS A 11 5.24 -1.37 6.98
CA LYS A 11 5.56 -0.02 6.51
C LYS A 11 4.97 0.25 5.12
N ALA A 12 5.04 -0.70 4.19
CA ALA A 12 4.43 -0.55 2.87
C ALA A 12 2.92 -0.32 2.95
N LEU A 13 2.21 -1.02 3.85
CA LEU A 13 0.79 -0.76 4.11
C LEU A 13 0.54 0.67 4.61
N LYS A 14 1.34 1.14 5.56
CA LYS A 14 1.24 2.52 6.07
C LYS A 14 1.52 3.57 4.98
N ILE A 15 2.51 3.31 4.10
CA ILE A 15 2.78 4.18 2.95
C ILE A 15 1.57 4.24 2.03
N SER A 16 0.94 3.10 1.72
CA SER A 16 -0.28 3.12 0.90
C SER A 16 -1.42 3.93 1.53
N GLU A 17 -1.57 3.91 2.86
CA GLU A 17 -2.60 4.71 3.55
C GLU A 17 -2.32 6.21 3.42
N VAL A 18 -1.06 6.63 3.59
CA VAL A 18 -0.65 8.02 3.38
C VAL A 18 -0.87 8.47 1.94
N LEU A 19 -0.58 7.62 0.96
CA LEU A 19 -0.78 7.95 -0.46
C LEU A 19 -2.28 8.08 -0.81
N ILE A 20 -3.15 7.22 -0.26
CA ILE A 20 -4.61 7.34 -0.45
C ILE A 20 -5.10 8.69 0.08
N ASP A 21 -4.75 9.03 1.32
CA ASP A 21 -5.14 10.31 1.94
C ASP A 21 -4.60 11.52 1.16
N THR A 22 -3.37 11.42 0.67
CA THR A 22 -2.75 12.46 -0.17
C THR A 22 -3.49 12.64 -1.48
N ALA A 23 -3.86 11.54 -2.15
CA ALA A 23 -4.61 11.61 -3.40
C ALA A 23 -6.01 12.20 -3.21
N GLU A 24 -6.73 11.79 -2.16
CA GLU A 24 -8.08 12.29 -1.88
C GLU A 24 -8.07 13.79 -1.61
N LYS A 25 -7.15 14.27 -0.75
CA LYS A 25 -7.00 15.70 -0.46
C LYS A 25 -6.56 16.48 -1.69
N GLY A 26 -5.62 15.91 -2.46
CA GLY A 26 -5.09 16.53 -3.66
C GLY A 26 -6.13 16.69 -4.76
N GLU A 27 -6.93 15.66 -5.04
CA GLU A 27 -8.02 15.73 -6.02
C GLU A 27 -9.09 16.75 -5.60
N ALA A 28 -9.47 16.77 -4.32
CA ALA A 28 -10.44 17.72 -3.78
C ALA A 28 -9.96 19.18 -3.90
N ALA A 29 -8.65 19.42 -3.79
CA ALA A 29 -8.04 20.74 -3.90
C ALA A 29 -7.59 21.11 -5.32
N SER A 30 -7.71 20.21 -6.30
CA SER A 30 -7.15 20.41 -7.65
C SER A 30 -7.89 21.48 -8.44
N SER A 31 -7.15 22.48 -8.92
CA SER A 31 -7.65 23.58 -9.75
C SER A 31 -7.60 23.30 -11.25
N ASP A 32 -6.82 22.31 -11.67
CA ASP A 32 -6.66 21.93 -13.07
C ASP A 32 -6.56 20.40 -13.24
N ASP A 33 -6.61 19.98 -14.50
CA ASP A 33 -6.56 18.56 -14.86
C ASP A 33 -5.17 17.95 -14.66
N ALA A 34 -4.10 18.75 -14.73
CA ALA A 34 -2.74 18.27 -14.52
C ALA A 34 -2.53 17.81 -13.06
N CYS A 35 -3.03 18.57 -12.09
CA CYS A 35 -3.06 18.18 -10.68
C CYS A 35 -3.90 16.91 -10.47
N ARG A 36 -5.08 16.81 -11.10
CA ARG A 36 -5.93 15.60 -11.01
C ARG A 36 -5.22 14.36 -11.54
N ILE A 37 -4.48 14.49 -12.64
CA ILE A 37 -3.66 13.38 -13.18
C ILE A 37 -2.60 12.95 -12.16
N LEU A 38 -1.87 13.89 -11.57
CA LEU A 38 -0.86 13.57 -10.56
C LEU A 38 -1.47 12.81 -9.36
N PHE A 39 -2.58 13.30 -8.82
CA PHE A 39 -3.21 12.64 -7.67
C PHE A 39 -3.88 11.30 -8.04
N GLY A 40 -4.34 11.15 -9.29
CA GLY A 40 -4.72 9.86 -9.86
C GLY A 40 -3.56 8.85 -9.85
N VAL A 41 -2.38 9.26 -10.31
CA VAL A 41 -1.17 8.42 -10.28
C VAL A 41 -0.80 8.02 -8.84
N ILE A 42 -0.85 8.97 -7.90
CA ILE A 42 -0.59 8.71 -6.48
C ILE A 42 -1.56 7.65 -5.94
N ARG A 43 -2.85 7.77 -6.27
CA ARG A 43 -3.88 6.80 -5.86
C ARG A 43 -3.62 5.41 -6.43
N ASP A 44 -3.28 5.31 -7.71
CA ASP A 44 -3.02 4.03 -8.36
C ASP A 44 -1.81 3.32 -7.74
N CYS A 45 -0.72 4.06 -7.50
CA CYS A 45 0.43 3.55 -6.77
C CYS A 45 0.06 3.06 -5.37
N ALA A 46 -0.79 3.80 -4.66
CA ALA A 46 -1.24 3.43 -3.32
C ALA A 46 -1.95 2.07 -3.32
N TYR A 47 -2.90 1.86 -4.25
CA TYR A 47 -3.65 0.62 -4.34
C TYR A 47 -2.78 -0.57 -4.73
N GLU A 48 -1.86 -0.41 -5.68
CA GLU A 48 -0.95 -1.48 -6.06
C GLU A 48 0.01 -1.85 -4.92
N ILE A 49 0.59 -0.87 -4.21
CA ILE A 49 1.39 -1.13 -3.00
C ILE A 49 0.58 -1.90 -1.96
N ARG A 50 -0.65 -1.45 -1.67
CA ARG A 50 -1.52 -2.07 -0.67
C ARG A 50 -1.84 -3.53 -1.03
N LYS A 51 -2.14 -3.79 -2.29
CA LYS A 51 -2.43 -5.13 -2.83
C LYS A 51 -1.24 -6.06 -2.67
N GLN A 52 -0.05 -5.64 -3.13
CA GLN A 52 1.17 -6.45 -3.04
C GLN A 52 1.58 -6.70 -1.58
N ALA A 53 1.53 -5.67 -0.72
CA ALA A 53 1.87 -5.81 0.69
C ALA A 53 0.91 -6.76 1.43
N LYS A 54 -0.41 -6.70 1.15
CA LYS A 54 -1.39 -7.66 1.69
C LYS A 54 -1.12 -9.08 1.21
N TYR A 55 -0.83 -9.26 -0.08
CA TYR A 55 -0.50 -10.56 -0.65
C TYR A 55 0.72 -11.19 0.05
N GLN A 56 1.82 -10.44 0.18
CA GLN A 56 3.02 -10.93 0.87
C GLN A 56 2.77 -11.23 2.36
N ARG A 57 1.99 -10.37 3.05
CA ARG A 57 1.62 -10.61 4.45
C ARG A 57 0.82 -11.91 4.61
N GLN A 58 -0.08 -12.21 3.68
CA GLN A 58 -0.87 -13.43 3.72
C GLN A 58 -0.03 -14.67 3.39
N ALA A 59 0.82 -14.59 2.37
CA ALA A 59 1.74 -15.66 2.00
C ALA A 59 2.61 -16.08 3.19
N HIS A 60 3.15 -15.10 3.94
CA HIS A 60 3.92 -15.38 5.14
C HIS A 60 3.11 -16.06 6.25
N LYS A 61 1.87 -15.62 6.51
CA LYS A 61 0.99 -16.26 7.51
C LYS A 61 0.65 -17.70 7.13
N THR A 62 0.38 -17.97 5.86
CA THR A 62 0.07 -19.33 5.40
C THR A 62 1.28 -20.24 5.51
N ALA A 63 2.48 -19.77 5.15
CA ALA A 63 3.72 -20.54 5.28
C ALA A 63 4.03 -20.93 6.74
N GLU A 64 3.77 -20.04 7.70
CA GLU A 64 3.94 -20.35 9.13
C GLU A 64 3.00 -21.49 9.58
N ASN A 65 1.73 -21.47 9.18
CA ASN A 65 0.76 -22.50 9.55
C ASN A 65 1.05 -23.86 8.89
N SER A 66 1.65 -23.88 7.70
CA SER A 66 2.04 -25.13 7.00
C SER A 66 3.30 -25.79 7.59
N THR A 67 4.04 -25.11 8.46
CA THR A 67 5.26 -25.68 9.10
C THR A 67 4.97 -26.33 10.47
N ILE A 68 3.73 -26.24 10.95
CA ILE A 68 3.31 -26.72 12.28
C ILE A 68 2.51 -28.04 12.21
N ASN A 69 2.25 -28.57 11.01
CA ASN A 69 1.60 -29.87 10.79
C ASN A 69 2.57 -30.94 10.31
#